data_AF-A0A9E5WSE2-F1
#
_entry.id   AF-A0A9E5WSE2-F1
#
_cell.length_a   1.000
_cell.length_b   1.000
_cell.length_c   1.000
_cell.angle_alpha   90.00
_cell.angle_beta   90.00
_cell.angle_gamma   90.00
#
_symmetry.space_group_name_H-M   'P 1'
#
loop_
_entity.id
_entity.type
_entity.pdbx_description
1 polymer ?
#
loop_
_entity_poly.entity_id
_entity_poly.type
_entity_poly.pdbx_seq_one_letter_code
_entity_poly.pdbx_strand_id
1 'polypeptide(L)'
;MAEFERRYGDRLPEVRGDFTPYWEDGAASSARETALARNASERLVQAETLWALLDPAHFPDADFYTAWRNVILYNEHTWGAYCSITKPDSQLTRDQWKIKQAFALDADRQSRELLRRATARRRGSNKPVTAVDVYNTCSWPRDDVIVLPKGMARPGDTVQTPDGRPVPSQRLADGRLAFLARSVPPLGAKRFVLKAGAARPAGQAKARGRRLTTSALEVEVDGDTGAIERLVWKPAGIDFAGGAQRRGLNTYHYVPSRDPKTAQSLTGGVTVRVEDAGPLVASLVVESPAPGCRKLTRRLCVVDGLPFVFITNVVDKKPVRTPESVHFGFDVNVPDGVMRLDIPWAIIRPEKDQLPGACKNYFSVGRWIDVTNRTVGLTCAVVDAPLAEVGAIRVDVSKPLEPSAWLKHLDPTQTFFSYVMNNYWETNYKADQEGPTVFRYALQPHGPFDPAQCVKFGIERSQPLVVVPANPDVPVRGSAVRVEPASVIVTSLKPSRDGRALIVRLRNVSDQPVQARLSWLDPKPASLAICDPFEEPAAPVTGFVQLAPKGIVTLRAELTK
;
A
#
# COMPACT_ATOMS: atom_id res chain seq x y z
N MET A 1 33.82 -7.79 -18.57
CA MET A 1 33.74 -6.94 -17.37
C MET A 1 35.13 -6.62 -16.82
N ALA A 2 35.91 -7.59 -16.31
CA ALA A 2 37.22 -7.32 -15.70
C ALA A 2 38.21 -6.52 -16.57
N GLU A 3 38.35 -6.84 -17.86
CA GLU A 3 39.25 -6.08 -18.75
C GLU A 3 38.74 -4.66 -19.07
N PHE A 4 37.42 -4.47 -19.10
CA PHE A 4 36.82 -3.15 -19.28
C PHE A 4 37.06 -2.27 -18.04
N GLU A 5 36.84 -2.82 -16.85
CA GLU A 5 37.11 -2.14 -15.57
C GLU A 5 38.59 -1.81 -15.40
N ARG A 6 39.49 -2.75 -15.73
CA ARG A 6 40.94 -2.50 -15.71
C ARG A 6 41.37 -1.36 -16.65
N ARG A 7 40.72 -1.23 -17.81
CA ARG A 7 41.07 -0.21 -18.82
C ARG A 7 40.42 1.15 -18.58
N TYR A 8 39.22 1.18 -18.00
CA TYR A 8 38.37 2.38 -17.98
C TYR A 8 37.82 2.72 -16.59
N GLY A 9 37.88 1.82 -15.60
CA GLY A 9 37.20 1.97 -14.31
C GLY A 9 37.62 3.22 -13.53
N ASP A 10 38.90 3.61 -13.63
CA ASP A 10 39.46 4.83 -13.01
C ASP A 10 39.09 6.13 -13.73
N ARG A 11 38.43 6.04 -14.89
CA ARG A 11 38.08 7.18 -15.76
C ARG A 11 36.58 7.40 -15.92
N LEU A 12 35.75 6.48 -15.44
CA LEU A 12 34.30 6.60 -15.55
C LEU A 12 33.77 7.60 -14.51
N PRO A 13 32.84 8.49 -14.89
CA PRO A 13 32.21 9.38 -13.93
C PRO A 13 31.31 8.57 -12.98
N GLU A 14 31.38 8.89 -11.69
CA GLU A 14 30.42 8.39 -10.70
C GLU A 14 29.25 9.38 -10.57
N VAL A 15 28.02 8.86 -10.67
CA VAL A 15 26.81 9.65 -10.49
C VAL A 15 25.91 8.98 -9.45
N ARG A 16 25.17 9.78 -8.69
CA ARG A 16 24.25 9.31 -7.66
C ARG A 16 22.92 10.04 -7.75
N GLY A 17 21.84 9.27 -7.84
CA GLY A 17 20.49 9.79 -7.89
C GLY A 17 19.54 8.76 -8.47
N ASP A 18 18.28 9.14 -8.56
CA ASP A 18 17.25 8.36 -9.22
C ASP A 18 17.25 8.62 -10.72
N PHE A 19 17.07 7.58 -11.51
CA PHE A 19 16.90 7.69 -12.95
C PHE A 19 15.48 7.26 -13.32
N THR A 20 14.52 8.10 -12.94
CA THR A 20 13.09 7.85 -13.15
C THR A 20 12.86 7.42 -14.61
N PRO A 21 12.28 6.23 -14.82
CA PRO A 21 12.17 5.64 -16.14
C PRO A 21 11.16 6.34 -17.03
N TYR A 22 11.38 6.21 -18.33
CA TYR A 22 10.41 6.54 -19.36
C TYR A 22 9.52 5.31 -19.61
N TRP A 23 8.27 5.53 -20.02
CA TRP A 23 7.32 4.49 -20.50
C TRP A 23 6.63 3.62 -19.44
N GLU A 24 6.93 3.81 -18.15
CA GLU A 24 6.24 3.07 -17.06
C GLU A 24 4.77 3.44 -16.90
N ASP A 25 4.31 4.54 -17.50
CA ASP A 25 2.91 4.95 -17.44
C ASP A 25 1.96 3.96 -18.12
N GLY A 26 2.49 3.10 -18.99
CA GLY A 26 1.77 1.98 -19.59
C GLY A 26 1.17 1.00 -18.57
N ALA A 27 1.73 0.89 -17.36
CA ALA A 27 1.16 0.07 -16.28
C ALA A 27 -0.26 0.50 -15.86
N ALA A 28 -0.62 1.77 -16.06
CA ALA A 28 -1.98 2.28 -15.84
C ALA A 28 -2.95 1.98 -16.98
N SER A 29 -2.52 1.36 -18.08
CA SER A 29 -3.43 0.88 -19.14
C SER A 29 -4.21 -0.39 -18.78
N SER A 30 -3.79 -1.08 -17.72
CA SER A 30 -4.45 -2.26 -17.15
C SER A 30 -4.55 -2.14 -15.64
N ALA A 31 -5.15 -1.05 -15.17
CA ALA A 31 -5.08 -0.63 -13.77
C ALA A 31 -5.61 -1.68 -12.79
N ARG A 32 -6.65 -2.43 -13.18
CA ARG A 32 -7.21 -3.52 -12.37
C ARG A 32 -6.19 -4.64 -12.16
N GLU A 33 -5.59 -5.15 -13.23
CA GLU A 33 -4.59 -6.21 -13.17
C GLU A 33 -3.32 -5.75 -12.43
N THR A 34 -2.93 -4.48 -12.62
CA THR A 34 -1.78 -3.88 -11.92
C THR A 34 -2.04 -3.83 -10.43
N ALA A 35 -3.23 -3.39 -10.00
CA ALA A 35 -3.63 -3.44 -8.60
C ALA A 35 -3.64 -4.88 -8.06
N LEU A 36 -4.13 -5.86 -8.82
CA LEU A 36 -4.12 -7.28 -8.40
C LEU A 36 -2.70 -7.80 -8.17
N ALA A 37 -1.79 -7.63 -9.14
CA ALA A 37 -0.41 -8.09 -9.02
C ALA A 37 0.33 -7.43 -7.85
N ARG A 38 0.12 -6.13 -7.67
CA ARG A 38 0.69 -5.35 -6.57
C ARG A 38 0.18 -5.84 -5.21
N ASN A 39 -1.13 -6.04 -5.06
CA ASN A 39 -1.71 -6.59 -3.82
C ASN A 39 -1.30 -8.06 -3.57
N ALA A 40 -1.08 -8.85 -4.63
CA ALA A 40 -0.60 -10.21 -4.51
C ALA A 40 0.83 -10.25 -3.95
N SER A 41 1.72 -9.37 -4.42
CA SER A 41 3.09 -9.22 -3.90
C SER A 41 3.10 -8.96 -2.38
N GLU A 42 2.32 -7.98 -1.91
CA GLU A 42 2.22 -7.67 -0.47
C GLU A 42 1.69 -8.86 0.34
N ARG A 43 0.70 -9.56 -0.20
CA ARG A 43 0.09 -10.73 0.44
C ARG A 43 1.05 -11.91 0.51
N LEU A 44 1.90 -12.11 -0.50
CA LEU A 44 2.93 -13.16 -0.47
C LEU A 44 3.93 -12.90 0.65
N VAL A 45 4.39 -11.65 0.82
CA VAL A 45 5.27 -11.27 1.95
C VAL A 45 4.61 -11.56 3.30
N GLN A 46 3.33 -11.23 3.46
CA GLN A 46 2.58 -11.57 4.67
C GLN A 46 2.43 -13.09 4.86
N ALA A 47 2.15 -13.83 3.80
CA ALA A 47 1.99 -15.28 3.85
C ALA A 47 3.30 -15.97 4.24
N GLU A 48 4.43 -15.59 3.64
CA GLU A 48 5.78 -16.06 4.02
C GLU A 48 6.05 -15.83 5.50
N THR A 49 5.73 -14.64 5.99
CA THR A 49 5.87 -14.28 7.41
C THR A 49 5.02 -15.19 8.29
N LEU A 50 3.77 -15.45 7.92
CA LEU A 50 2.90 -16.34 8.69
C LEU A 50 3.38 -17.79 8.63
N TRP A 51 3.91 -18.28 7.51
CA TRP A 51 4.53 -19.60 7.47
C TRP A 51 5.74 -19.70 8.40
N ALA A 52 6.62 -18.69 8.41
CA ALA A 52 7.75 -18.63 9.34
C ALA A 52 7.31 -18.67 10.81
N LEU A 53 6.22 -17.96 11.15
CA LEU A 53 5.73 -17.86 12.52
C LEU A 53 4.93 -19.07 12.98
N LEU A 54 4.18 -19.71 12.08
CA LEU A 54 3.15 -20.66 12.44
C LEU A 54 3.49 -22.10 12.13
N ASP A 55 4.22 -22.35 11.05
CA ASP A 55 4.50 -23.69 10.53
C ASP A 55 5.73 -23.74 9.59
N PRO A 56 6.93 -23.35 10.06
CA PRO A 56 8.11 -23.23 9.18
C PRO A 56 8.53 -24.56 8.54
N ALA A 57 8.28 -25.69 9.20
CA ALA A 57 8.65 -27.02 8.72
C ALA A 57 7.88 -27.50 7.49
N HIS A 58 6.71 -26.92 7.20
CA HIS A 58 5.86 -27.33 6.07
C HIS A 58 5.73 -26.22 5.02
N PHE A 59 6.71 -25.33 4.93
CA PHE A 59 6.72 -24.21 4.00
C PHE A 59 6.62 -24.69 2.54
N PRO A 60 5.60 -24.26 1.76
CA PRO A 60 5.40 -24.72 0.40
C PRO A 60 6.21 -23.88 -0.60
N ASP A 61 7.53 -23.99 -0.58
CA ASP A 61 8.45 -23.15 -1.38
C ASP A 61 8.12 -23.16 -2.89
N ALA A 62 7.81 -24.32 -3.47
CA ALA A 62 7.47 -24.43 -4.89
C ALA A 62 6.18 -23.66 -5.28
N ASP A 63 5.19 -23.61 -4.37
CA ASP A 63 3.96 -22.84 -4.60
C ASP A 63 4.25 -21.33 -4.52
N PHE A 64 5.09 -20.91 -3.57
CA PHE A 64 5.56 -19.53 -3.46
C PHE A 64 6.36 -19.11 -4.68
N TYR A 65 7.28 -19.95 -5.16
CA TYR A 65 8.02 -19.72 -6.39
C TYR A 65 7.08 -19.49 -7.58
N THR A 66 6.07 -20.34 -7.73
CA THR A 66 5.07 -20.21 -8.80
C THR A 66 4.28 -18.89 -8.69
N ALA A 67 3.86 -18.51 -7.48
CA ALA A 67 3.12 -17.28 -7.25
C ALA A 67 3.98 -16.02 -7.51
N TRP A 68 5.22 -15.99 -7.00
CA TRP A 68 6.16 -14.91 -7.27
C TRP A 68 6.51 -14.81 -8.75
N ARG A 69 6.70 -15.93 -9.43
CA ARG A 69 6.91 -15.97 -10.89
C ARG A 69 5.75 -15.32 -11.64
N ASN A 70 4.50 -15.58 -11.24
CA ASN A 70 3.34 -14.94 -11.84
C ASN A 70 3.30 -13.42 -11.58
N VAL A 71 3.64 -12.97 -10.37
CA VAL A 71 3.81 -11.53 -10.09
C VAL A 71 4.86 -10.92 -11.02
N ILE A 72 6.02 -11.57 -11.18
CA ILE A 72 7.12 -11.07 -12.01
C ILE A 72 6.74 -11.06 -13.50
N LEU A 73 6.15 -12.14 -14.02
CA LEU A 73 5.76 -12.25 -15.43
C LEU A 73 4.65 -11.26 -15.83
N TYR A 74 3.75 -10.93 -14.89
CA TYR A 74 2.82 -9.82 -15.12
C TYR A 74 3.55 -8.48 -15.27
N ASN A 75 4.59 -8.22 -14.48
CA ASN A 75 5.35 -6.97 -14.53
C ASN A 75 6.48 -6.98 -15.58
N GLU A 76 6.58 -8.01 -16.42
CA GLU A 76 7.50 -8.03 -17.55
C GLU A 76 7.17 -6.87 -18.52
N HIS A 77 8.19 -6.21 -19.08
CA HIS A 77 8.03 -4.92 -19.76
C HIS A 77 7.21 -4.98 -21.07
N THR A 78 7.16 -6.14 -21.74
CA THR A 78 6.30 -6.32 -22.91
C THR A 78 4.88 -6.61 -22.43
N TRP A 79 3.98 -5.64 -22.67
CA TRP A 79 2.66 -5.70 -22.06
C TRP A 79 1.66 -6.60 -22.80
N GLY A 80 1.70 -6.60 -24.13
CA GLY A 80 0.73 -7.30 -24.97
C GLY A 80 1.12 -7.28 -26.46
N ALA A 81 0.14 -7.45 -27.36
CA ALA A 81 0.41 -7.58 -28.79
C ALA A 81 0.81 -6.24 -29.42
N TYR A 82 1.81 -6.24 -30.31
CA TYR A 82 2.26 -5.02 -30.99
C TYR A 82 1.12 -4.20 -31.64
N CYS A 83 0.05 -4.86 -32.09
CA CYS A 83 -1.13 -4.23 -32.70
C CYS A 83 -2.31 -3.99 -31.75
N SER A 84 -2.11 -3.98 -30.42
CA SER A 84 -3.21 -3.84 -29.45
C SER A 84 -4.04 -2.58 -29.63
N ILE A 85 -3.48 -1.52 -30.21
CA ILE A 85 -4.18 -0.25 -30.47
C ILE A 85 -4.83 -0.21 -31.85
N THR A 86 -4.13 -0.68 -32.89
CA THR A 86 -4.62 -0.64 -34.28
C THR A 86 -5.60 -1.76 -34.60
N LYS A 87 -5.50 -2.91 -33.90
CA LYS A 87 -6.36 -4.08 -34.05
C LYS A 87 -6.74 -4.65 -32.68
N PRO A 88 -7.46 -3.88 -31.82
CA PRO A 88 -7.76 -4.27 -30.44
C PRO A 88 -8.57 -5.55 -30.34
N ASP A 89 -9.44 -5.80 -31.32
CA ASP A 89 -10.35 -6.94 -31.33
C ASP A 89 -9.81 -8.17 -32.08
N SER A 90 -8.59 -8.09 -32.63
CA SER A 90 -7.99 -9.23 -33.34
C SER A 90 -7.73 -10.41 -32.39
N GLN A 91 -7.77 -11.62 -32.95
CA GLN A 91 -7.50 -12.83 -32.17
C GLN A 91 -6.12 -12.78 -31.50
N LEU A 92 -5.09 -12.32 -32.22
CA LEU A 92 -3.73 -12.14 -31.69
C LEU A 92 -3.71 -11.24 -30.46
N THR A 93 -4.31 -10.04 -30.54
CA THR A 93 -4.37 -9.08 -29.43
C THR A 93 -5.07 -9.69 -28.23
N ARG A 94 -6.25 -10.28 -28.46
CA ARG A 94 -7.08 -10.83 -27.38
C ARG A 94 -6.41 -12.01 -26.70
N ASP A 95 -5.73 -12.89 -27.44
CA ASP A 95 -5.09 -14.07 -26.86
C ASP A 95 -3.81 -13.75 -26.11
N GLN A 96 -2.96 -12.85 -26.62
CA GLN A 96 -1.79 -12.38 -25.86
C GLN A 96 -2.21 -11.66 -24.58
N TRP A 97 -3.26 -10.83 -24.65
CA TRP A 97 -3.80 -10.17 -23.46
C TRP A 97 -4.31 -11.17 -22.42
N LYS A 98 -5.03 -12.23 -22.83
CA LYS A 98 -5.47 -13.29 -21.91
C LYS A 98 -4.29 -13.93 -21.17
N ILE A 99 -3.18 -14.18 -21.86
CA ILE A 99 -1.97 -14.75 -21.24
C ILE A 99 -1.38 -13.78 -20.21
N LYS A 100 -1.19 -12.50 -20.57
CA LYS A 100 -0.69 -11.47 -19.64
C LYS A 100 -1.58 -11.33 -18.42
N GLN A 101 -2.89 -11.20 -18.63
CA GLN A 101 -3.89 -11.06 -17.58
C GLN A 101 -3.90 -12.27 -16.63
N ALA A 102 -3.73 -13.49 -17.17
CA ALA A 102 -3.71 -14.71 -16.36
C ALA A 102 -2.64 -14.67 -15.27
N PHE A 103 -1.46 -14.07 -15.52
CA PHE A 103 -0.42 -13.93 -14.50
C PHE A 103 -0.89 -13.12 -13.28
N ALA A 104 -1.58 -11.98 -13.47
CA ALA A 104 -2.11 -11.19 -12.36
C ALA A 104 -3.25 -11.92 -11.62
N LEU A 105 -4.15 -12.58 -12.35
CA LEU A 105 -5.26 -13.33 -11.77
C LEU A 105 -4.77 -14.54 -10.96
N ASP A 106 -3.79 -15.26 -11.50
CA ASP A 106 -3.19 -16.42 -10.85
C ASP A 106 -2.39 -16.01 -9.62
N ALA A 107 -1.62 -14.92 -9.69
CA ALA A 107 -0.90 -14.37 -8.54
C ALA A 107 -1.86 -13.97 -7.40
N ASP A 108 -2.98 -13.29 -7.69
CA ASP A 108 -3.96 -12.94 -6.66
C ASP A 108 -4.61 -14.19 -6.05
N ARG A 109 -5.02 -15.17 -6.88
CA ARG A 109 -5.59 -16.43 -6.38
C ARG A 109 -4.60 -17.20 -5.51
N GLN A 110 -3.38 -17.42 -5.99
CA GLN A 110 -2.34 -18.19 -5.30
C GLN A 110 -1.90 -17.53 -4.01
N SER A 111 -1.71 -16.20 -4.00
CA SER A 111 -1.34 -15.48 -2.77
C SER A 111 -2.43 -15.55 -1.69
N ARG A 112 -3.72 -15.51 -2.06
CA ARG A 112 -4.83 -15.73 -1.12
C ARG A 112 -4.83 -17.13 -0.55
N GLU A 113 -4.60 -18.13 -1.40
CA GLU A 113 -4.55 -19.53 -0.99
C GLU A 113 -3.39 -19.81 -0.05
N LEU A 114 -2.18 -19.29 -0.37
CA LEU A 114 -1.00 -19.43 0.49
C LEU A 114 -1.18 -18.77 1.85
N LEU A 115 -1.79 -17.58 1.90
CA LEU A 115 -2.14 -16.91 3.16
C LEU A 115 -3.17 -17.72 3.98
N ARG A 116 -4.18 -18.27 3.30
CA ARG A 116 -5.21 -19.10 3.94
C ARG A 116 -4.59 -20.37 4.53
N ARG A 117 -3.73 -21.07 3.77
CA ARG A 117 -3.00 -22.27 4.21
C ARG A 117 -2.07 -21.99 5.39
N ALA A 118 -1.34 -20.88 5.37
CA ALA A 118 -0.45 -20.48 6.48
C ALA A 118 -1.18 -20.41 7.84
N THR A 119 -2.47 -20.02 7.82
CA THR A 119 -3.29 -19.88 9.02
C THR A 119 -4.15 -21.11 9.34
N ALA A 120 -4.18 -22.13 8.48
CA ALA A 120 -5.15 -23.23 8.56
C ALA A 120 -5.06 -24.01 9.87
N ARG A 121 -3.85 -24.35 10.34
CA ARG A 121 -3.63 -25.07 11.60
C ARG A 121 -3.98 -24.26 12.86
N ARG A 122 -4.14 -22.94 12.72
CA ARG A 122 -4.54 -22.04 13.82
C ARG A 122 -6.05 -21.78 13.84
N ARG A 123 -6.76 -22.15 12.77
CA ARG A 123 -8.20 -21.92 12.64
C ARG A 123 -8.99 -22.86 13.55
N GLY A 124 -9.83 -22.30 14.40
CA GLY A 124 -10.84 -23.05 15.13
C GLY A 124 -11.99 -23.48 14.20
N SER A 125 -12.53 -24.67 14.41
CA SER A 125 -13.72 -25.19 13.70
C SER A 125 -15.04 -24.84 14.40
N ASN A 126 -14.98 -24.23 15.59
CA ASN A 126 -16.14 -23.92 16.42
C ASN A 126 -17.17 -23.07 15.69
N LYS A 127 -18.44 -23.47 15.82
CA LYS A 127 -19.61 -22.67 15.45
C LYS A 127 -20.51 -22.55 16.69
N PRO A 128 -20.75 -21.34 17.20
CA PRO A 128 -20.22 -20.06 16.72
C PRO A 128 -18.72 -19.86 16.99
N VAL A 129 -18.07 -18.97 16.24
CA VAL A 129 -16.69 -18.51 16.49
C VAL A 129 -16.68 -17.67 17.76
N THR A 130 -16.00 -18.14 18.80
CA THR A 130 -15.94 -17.49 20.12
C THR A 130 -14.70 -16.63 20.36
N ALA A 131 -13.70 -16.71 19.48
CA ALA A 131 -12.50 -15.88 19.53
C ALA A 131 -11.87 -15.73 18.14
N VAL A 132 -11.09 -14.67 17.95
CA VAL A 132 -10.26 -14.43 16.77
C VAL A 132 -8.83 -14.06 17.19
N ASP A 133 -7.86 -14.55 16.44
CA ASP A 133 -6.47 -14.15 16.53
C ASP A 133 -6.17 -13.13 15.44
N VAL A 134 -5.59 -12.01 15.86
CA VAL A 134 -5.21 -10.91 14.97
C VAL A 134 -3.69 -10.91 14.88
N TYR A 135 -3.18 -11.26 13.70
CA TYR A 135 -1.75 -11.35 13.39
C TYR A 135 -1.23 -10.06 12.79
N ASN A 136 -0.07 -9.63 13.30
CA ASN A 136 0.73 -8.55 12.76
C ASN A 136 2.01 -9.13 12.14
N THR A 137 2.13 -8.98 10.83
CA THR A 137 3.29 -9.46 10.04
C THR A 137 4.40 -8.41 9.93
N CYS A 138 4.26 -7.25 10.57
CA CYS A 138 5.28 -6.20 10.60
C CYS A 138 6.15 -6.31 11.86
N SER A 139 7.36 -5.74 11.83
CA SER A 139 8.33 -5.78 12.94
C SER A 139 8.18 -4.66 13.98
N TRP A 140 7.04 -3.95 13.98
CA TRP A 140 6.66 -2.96 15.01
C TRP A 140 5.24 -3.21 15.52
N PRO A 141 4.89 -2.79 16.76
CA PRO A 141 3.54 -2.92 17.28
C PRO A 141 2.54 -2.11 16.46
N ARG A 142 1.30 -2.60 16.36
CA ARG A 142 0.26 -1.98 15.51
C ARG A 142 -1.08 -1.86 16.22
N ASP A 143 -1.71 -0.71 16.00
CA ASP A 143 -3.11 -0.46 16.30
C ASP A 143 -3.86 -0.35 14.96
N ASP A 144 -4.98 -1.05 14.81
CA ASP A 144 -5.82 -0.91 13.62
C ASP A 144 -7.26 -1.36 13.85
N VAL A 145 -8.14 -0.96 12.94
CA VAL A 145 -9.52 -1.43 12.91
C VAL A 145 -9.60 -2.80 12.26
N ILE A 146 -10.28 -3.73 12.93
CA ILE A 146 -10.59 -5.04 12.41
C ILE A 146 -12.06 -5.08 12.03
N VAL A 147 -12.37 -5.60 10.84
CA VAL A 147 -13.75 -5.76 10.37
C VAL A 147 -14.04 -7.24 10.13
N LEU A 148 -14.89 -7.82 10.98
CA LEU A 148 -15.36 -9.19 10.85
C LEU A 148 -16.52 -9.27 9.84
N PRO A 149 -16.56 -10.29 8.97
CA PRO A 149 -17.58 -10.40 7.95
C PRO A 149 -18.96 -10.70 8.54
N LYS A 150 -20.02 -10.14 7.92
CA LYS A 150 -21.43 -10.30 8.33
C LYS A 150 -21.82 -11.76 8.55
N GLY A 151 -21.40 -12.64 7.64
CA GLY A 151 -21.73 -14.08 7.64
C GLY A 151 -20.94 -14.93 8.64
N MET A 152 -20.02 -14.37 9.42
CA MET A 152 -19.32 -15.12 10.46
C MET A 152 -20.29 -15.40 11.62
N ALA A 153 -20.64 -16.68 11.82
CA ALA A 153 -21.43 -17.13 12.96
C ALA A 153 -20.67 -16.84 14.26
N ARG A 154 -21.26 -16.03 15.13
CA ARG A 154 -20.65 -15.51 16.37
C ARG A 154 -21.70 -15.54 17.48
N PRO A 155 -21.31 -15.69 18.76
CA PRO A 155 -22.27 -15.70 19.88
C PRO A 155 -22.95 -14.33 20.07
N GLY A 156 -22.30 -13.25 19.63
CA GLY A 156 -22.78 -11.88 19.69
C GLY A 156 -21.72 -10.92 19.17
N ASP A 157 -21.89 -9.63 19.46
CA ASP A 157 -21.04 -8.55 18.99
C ASP A 157 -20.16 -7.92 20.07
N THR A 158 -20.25 -8.38 21.33
CA THR A 158 -19.35 -7.92 22.38
C THR A 158 -17.95 -8.49 22.15
N VAL A 159 -16.94 -7.62 22.14
CA VAL A 159 -15.52 -7.97 21.98
C VAL A 159 -14.74 -7.64 23.25
N GLN A 160 -13.87 -8.56 23.68
CA GLN A 160 -13.02 -8.39 24.86
C GLN A 160 -11.61 -8.92 24.60
N THR A 161 -10.64 -8.46 25.39
CA THR A 161 -9.35 -9.14 25.53
C THR A 161 -9.50 -10.45 26.34
N PRO A 162 -8.53 -11.36 26.30
CA PRO A 162 -8.63 -12.65 27.00
C PRO A 162 -8.77 -12.52 28.53
N ASP A 163 -8.24 -11.44 29.11
CA ASP A 163 -8.38 -11.08 30.52
C ASP A 163 -9.68 -10.31 30.84
N GLY A 164 -10.63 -10.29 29.89
CA GLY A 164 -11.99 -9.79 30.11
C GLY A 164 -12.17 -8.27 29.94
N ARG A 165 -11.12 -7.52 29.57
CA ARG A 165 -11.27 -6.07 29.34
C ARG A 165 -12.10 -5.81 28.08
N PRO A 166 -13.05 -4.86 28.10
CA PRO A 166 -13.85 -4.51 26.94
C PRO A 166 -13.00 -3.90 25.82
N VAL A 167 -13.33 -4.26 24.58
CA VAL A 167 -12.75 -3.68 23.36
C VAL A 167 -13.86 -2.96 22.60
N PRO A 168 -13.67 -1.67 22.21
CA PRO A 168 -14.66 -0.94 21.42
C PRO A 168 -15.03 -1.71 20.15
N SER A 169 -16.33 -1.90 19.94
CA SER A 169 -16.89 -2.65 18.82
C SER A 169 -18.16 -2.00 18.29
N GLN A 170 -18.37 -2.01 16.98
CA GLN A 170 -19.52 -1.37 16.33
C GLN A 170 -20.02 -2.24 15.17
N ARG A 171 -21.31 -2.54 15.16
CA ARG A 171 -21.97 -3.12 13.99
C ARG A 171 -22.11 -2.04 12.92
N LEU A 172 -21.53 -2.28 11.76
CA LEU A 172 -21.58 -1.38 10.61
C LEU A 172 -22.93 -1.51 9.89
N ALA A 173 -23.28 -0.52 9.08
CA ALA A 173 -24.55 -0.46 8.34
C ALA A 173 -24.77 -1.67 7.41
N ASP A 174 -23.69 -2.23 6.86
CA ASP A 174 -23.76 -3.43 6.02
C ASP A 174 -23.84 -4.75 6.81
N GLY A 175 -23.81 -4.69 8.14
CA GLY A 175 -23.92 -5.83 9.05
C GLY A 175 -22.59 -6.49 9.42
N ARG A 176 -21.45 -5.99 8.94
CA ARG A 176 -20.12 -6.36 9.46
C ARG A 176 -19.93 -5.85 10.89
N LEU A 177 -18.99 -6.42 11.63
CA LEU A 177 -18.61 -5.94 12.98
C LEU A 177 -17.20 -5.37 12.95
N ALA A 178 -17.07 -4.09 13.24
CA ALA A 178 -15.79 -3.44 13.46
C ALA A 178 -15.37 -3.52 14.94
N PHE A 179 -14.08 -3.69 15.22
CA PHE A 179 -13.52 -3.44 16.56
C PHE A 179 -12.08 -2.90 16.46
N LEU A 180 -11.64 -2.14 17.46
CA LEU A 180 -10.30 -1.55 17.48
C LEU A 180 -9.29 -2.49 18.15
N ALA A 181 -8.42 -3.12 17.36
CA ALA A 181 -7.34 -3.95 17.88
C ALA A 181 -6.15 -3.04 18.26
N ARG A 182 -5.86 -2.94 19.55
CA ARG A 182 -4.71 -2.17 20.07
C ARG A 182 -3.56 -3.05 20.50
N SER A 183 -2.35 -2.55 20.26
CA SER A 183 -1.06 -3.10 20.66
C SER A 183 -0.89 -4.54 20.21
N VAL A 184 -1.20 -4.81 18.93
CA VAL A 184 -0.92 -6.12 18.34
C VAL A 184 0.60 -6.25 18.20
N PRO A 185 1.23 -7.25 18.84
CA PRO A 185 2.68 -7.33 18.94
C PRO A 185 3.34 -7.49 17.57
N PRO A 186 4.55 -6.95 17.35
CA PRO A 186 5.28 -7.16 16.10
C PRO A 186 5.54 -8.65 15.85
N LEU A 187 5.45 -9.09 14.59
CA LEU A 187 5.73 -10.47 14.16
C LEU A 187 5.10 -11.51 15.11
N GLY A 188 3.81 -11.31 15.39
CA GLY A 188 3.09 -12.06 16.41
C GLY A 188 1.58 -11.82 16.32
N ALA A 189 0.84 -12.26 17.34
CA ALA A 189 -0.61 -12.09 17.37
C ALA A 189 -1.15 -11.68 18.74
N LYS A 190 -2.40 -11.21 18.72
CA LYS A 190 -3.21 -10.96 19.91
C LYS A 190 -4.60 -11.57 19.73
N ARG A 191 -5.09 -12.29 20.75
CA ARG A 191 -6.42 -12.89 20.77
C ARG A 191 -7.47 -11.88 21.23
N PHE A 192 -8.64 -11.95 20.63
CA PHE A 192 -9.85 -11.22 21.01
C PHE A 192 -11.00 -12.20 21.15
N VAL A 193 -11.77 -12.10 22.25
CA VAL A 193 -12.87 -12.99 22.58
C VAL A 193 -14.19 -12.34 22.16
N LEU A 194 -15.05 -13.13 21.52
CA LEU A 194 -16.39 -12.74 21.07
C LEU A 194 -17.42 -13.32 22.04
N LYS A 195 -18.30 -12.49 22.56
CA LYS A 195 -19.31 -12.86 23.56
C LYS A 195 -20.72 -12.51 23.08
N ALA A 196 -21.71 -13.18 23.68
CA ALA A 196 -23.11 -12.83 23.51
C ALA A 196 -23.37 -11.38 23.97
N GLY A 197 -24.35 -10.74 23.35
CA GLY A 197 -24.72 -9.35 23.60
C GLY A 197 -24.45 -8.42 22.42
N ALA A 198 -24.94 -7.19 22.53
CA ALA A 198 -24.77 -6.16 21.52
C ALA A 198 -23.32 -5.63 21.44
N ALA A 199 -22.99 -4.99 20.33
CA ALA A 199 -21.73 -4.27 20.18
C ALA A 199 -21.64 -3.17 21.25
N ARG A 200 -20.45 -2.93 21.78
CA ARG A 200 -20.20 -1.85 22.75
C ARG A 200 -19.32 -0.79 22.09
N PRO A 201 -19.91 0.12 21.29
CA PRO A 201 -19.12 1.10 20.60
C PRO A 201 -18.67 2.18 21.59
N ALA A 202 -17.44 2.64 21.43
CA ALA A 202 -16.87 3.73 22.21
C ALA A 202 -15.95 4.53 21.31
N GLY A 203 -15.90 5.84 21.53
CA GLY A 203 -15.10 6.76 20.77
C GLY A 203 -15.83 8.06 20.47
N GLN A 204 -15.16 8.93 19.74
CA GLN A 204 -15.67 10.23 19.31
C GLN A 204 -15.88 10.31 17.79
N ALA A 205 -15.86 9.18 17.08
CA ALA A 205 -16.14 9.16 15.65
C ALA A 205 -17.58 9.61 15.41
N LYS A 206 -17.82 10.54 14.49
CA LYS A 206 -19.17 10.98 14.14
C LYS A 206 -19.25 11.34 12.68
N ALA A 207 -20.29 10.84 12.00
CA ALA A 207 -20.66 11.28 10.67
C ALA A 207 -21.95 12.11 10.73
N ARG A 208 -21.96 13.30 10.13
CA ARG A 208 -23.16 14.13 10.02
C ARG A 208 -23.12 14.98 8.75
N GLY A 209 -24.09 14.78 7.87
CA GLY A 209 -24.12 15.48 6.58
C GLY A 209 -22.87 15.15 5.77
N ARG A 210 -22.04 16.16 5.51
CA ARG A 210 -20.78 16.04 4.76
C ARG A 210 -19.53 15.94 5.64
N ARG A 211 -19.69 15.90 6.97
CA ARG A 211 -18.59 15.92 7.94
C ARG A 211 -18.36 14.57 8.61
N LEU A 212 -17.08 14.26 8.81
CA LEU A 212 -16.57 13.20 9.68
C LEU A 212 -15.70 13.84 10.77
N THR A 213 -15.88 13.46 12.03
CA THR A 213 -15.02 13.91 13.14
C THR A 213 -14.57 12.73 13.98
N THR A 214 -13.36 12.77 14.53
CA THR A 214 -12.88 11.87 15.61
C THR A 214 -12.27 12.73 16.73
N SER A 215 -11.67 12.11 17.73
CA SER A 215 -10.83 12.81 18.72
C SER A 215 -9.62 13.53 18.09
N ALA A 216 -9.11 13.05 16.95
CA ALA A 216 -7.90 13.58 16.31
C ALA A 216 -8.14 14.34 15.00
N LEU A 217 -9.25 14.07 14.30
CA LEU A 217 -9.50 14.55 12.94
C LEU A 217 -10.84 15.23 12.80
N GLU A 218 -10.91 16.15 11.85
CA GLU A 218 -12.15 16.60 11.23
C GLU A 218 -11.99 16.63 9.71
N VAL A 219 -12.95 16.06 9.00
CA VAL A 219 -12.96 15.94 7.54
C VAL A 219 -14.28 16.48 7.02
N GLU A 220 -14.25 17.31 5.99
CA GLU A 220 -15.46 17.76 5.30
C GLU A 220 -15.34 17.50 3.79
N VAL A 221 -16.43 17.00 3.21
CA VAL A 221 -16.55 16.70 1.78
C VAL A 221 -17.27 17.83 1.07
N ASP A 222 -16.67 18.40 0.04
CA ASP A 222 -17.31 19.41 -0.80
C ASP A 222 -18.59 18.87 -1.48
N GLY A 223 -19.66 19.66 -1.45
CA GLY A 223 -20.99 19.26 -1.93
C GLY A 223 -21.10 19.16 -3.45
N ASP A 224 -20.23 19.84 -4.20
CA ASP A 224 -20.32 19.95 -5.66
C ASP A 224 -19.35 19.02 -6.39
N THR A 225 -18.16 18.81 -5.83
CA THR A 225 -17.08 18.00 -6.40
C THR A 225 -16.96 16.66 -5.68
N GLY A 226 -17.40 16.55 -4.42
CA GLY A 226 -17.21 15.37 -3.57
C GLY A 226 -15.76 15.14 -3.12
N ALA A 227 -14.87 16.11 -3.33
CA ALA A 227 -13.51 16.10 -2.83
C ALA A 227 -13.49 16.39 -1.31
N ILE A 228 -12.37 16.12 -0.65
CA ILE A 228 -12.15 16.55 0.73
C ILE A 228 -11.73 18.03 0.68
N GLU A 229 -12.62 18.93 1.08
CA GLU A 229 -12.34 20.38 1.17
C GLU A 229 -11.67 20.78 2.49
N ARG A 230 -11.79 19.92 3.51
CA ARG A 230 -11.24 20.14 4.85
C ARG A 230 -10.67 18.85 5.40
N LEU A 231 -9.42 18.87 5.86
CA LEU A 231 -8.79 17.80 6.63
C LEU A 231 -8.00 18.42 7.79
N VAL A 232 -8.68 18.65 8.91
CA VAL A 232 -8.07 19.24 10.11
C VAL A 232 -7.49 18.16 11.00
N TRP A 233 -6.20 18.31 11.34
CA TRP A 233 -5.57 17.57 12.42
C TRP A 233 -5.64 18.37 13.72
N LYS A 234 -6.55 17.97 14.61
CA LYS A 234 -6.86 18.70 15.85
C LYS A 234 -5.66 18.96 16.76
N PRO A 235 -4.70 18.03 16.94
CA PRO A 235 -3.52 18.27 17.77
C PRO A 235 -2.67 19.48 17.34
N ALA A 236 -2.60 19.79 16.05
CA ALA A 236 -1.86 20.93 15.53
C ALA A 236 -2.77 22.11 15.12
N GLY A 237 -4.09 21.90 15.01
CA GLY A 237 -5.03 22.91 14.52
C GLY A 237 -4.85 23.26 13.03
N ILE A 238 -4.24 22.36 12.24
CA ILE A 238 -3.88 22.60 10.83
C ILE A 238 -4.83 21.88 9.91
N ASP A 239 -5.28 22.57 8.87
CA ASP A 239 -6.03 22.01 7.74
C ASP A 239 -5.08 21.70 6.58
N PHE A 240 -5.11 20.44 6.12
CA PHE A 240 -4.22 19.94 5.07
C PHE A 240 -4.84 19.97 3.66
N ALA A 241 -6.10 20.37 3.50
CA ALA A 241 -6.75 20.47 2.19
C ALA A 241 -6.64 21.90 1.61
N GLY A 242 -6.72 22.04 0.28
CA GLY A 242 -6.86 23.36 -0.35
C GLY A 242 -5.55 24.14 -0.46
N GLY A 243 -4.43 23.47 -0.74
CA GLY A 243 -3.09 24.07 -0.86
C GLY A 243 -2.95 25.21 -1.89
N ALA A 244 -1.79 25.38 -2.50
CA ALA A 244 -1.52 26.54 -3.37
C ALA A 244 -2.48 26.64 -4.56
N GLN A 245 -3.03 25.50 -5.04
CA GLN A 245 -3.99 25.46 -6.15
C GLN A 245 -5.44 25.67 -5.69
N ARG A 246 -5.70 25.82 -4.38
CA ARG A 246 -7.03 25.92 -3.77
C ARG A 246 -7.95 24.76 -4.17
N ARG A 247 -7.38 23.57 -4.37
CA ARG A 247 -8.13 22.34 -4.70
C ARG A 247 -8.25 21.43 -3.48
N GLY A 248 -9.35 20.71 -3.37
CA GLY A 248 -9.49 19.69 -2.33
C GLY A 248 -8.55 18.49 -2.51
N LEU A 249 -8.55 17.58 -1.53
CA LEU A 249 -7.89 16.29 -1.64
C LEU A 249 -8.84 15.26 -2.28
N ASN A 250 -8.28 14.27 -3.00
CA ASN A 250 -9.05 13.23 -3.69
C ASN A 250 -10.05 13.77 -4.73
N THR A 251 -9.65 14.81 -5.47
CA THR A 251 -10.43 15.40 -6.58
C THR A 251 -10.39 14.48 -7.80
N TYR A 252 -11.50 14.31 -8.53
CA TYR A 252 -11.52 13.49 -9.76
C TYR A 252 -11.24 14.34 -11.00
N HIS A 253 -10.34 13.86 -11.87
CA HIS A 253 -10.01 14.50 -13.15
C HIS A 253 -9.96 13.47 -14.28
N TYR A 254 -10.58 13.82 -15.40
CA TYR A 254 -10.61 13.00 -16.61
C TYR A 254 -10.10 13.80 -17.81
N VAL A 255 -9.11 13.28 -18.53
CA VAL A 255 -8.58 13.92 -19.74
C VAL A 255 -9.09 13.12 -20.93
N PRO A 256 -9.96 13.65 -21.81
CA PRO A 256 -10.51 12.94 -22.97
C PRO A 256 -9.64 13.04 -24.23
N SER A 257 -8.33 13.29 -24.09
CA SER A 257 -7.40 13.48 -25.20
C SER A 257 -5.95 13.36 -24.72
N ARG A 258 -4.97 13.66 -25.60
CA ARG A 258 -3.56 13.85 -25.23
C ARG A 258 -3.22 15.32 -24.88
N ASP A 259 -4.20 16.13 -24.50
CA ASP A 259 -3.97 17.51 -24.06
C ASP A 259 -4.46 17.69 -22.62
N PRO A 260 -3.56 17.87 -21.64
CA PRO A 260 -3.92 18.13 -20.25
C PRO A 260 -4.87 19.32 -20.06
N LYS A 261 -4.89 20.29 -20.99
CA LYS A 261 -5.81 21.44 -20.94
C LYS A 261 -7.27 21.05 -21.13
N THR A 262 -7.53 19.87 -21.70
CA THR A 262 -8.88 19.33 -21.85
C THR A 262 -9.37 18.59 -20.61
N ALA A 263 -8.60 18.59 -19.52
CA ALA A 263 -8.98 17.95 -18.27
C ALA A 263 -10.35 18.45 -17.78
N GLN A 264 -11.24 17.49 -17.57
CA GLN A 264 -12.58 17.70 -17.05
C GLN A 264 -12.57 17.33 -15.57
N SER A 265 -12.83 18.31 -14.72
CA SER A 265 -13.10 18.08 -13.30
C SER A 265 -14.58 17.77 -13.09
N LEU A 266 -14.87 17.08 -11.98
CA LEU A 266 -16.25 16.83 -11.58
C LEU A 266 -16.89 18.09 -10.99
N THR A 267 -18.05 18.49 -11.52
CA THR A 267 -18.89 19.57 -10.97
C THR A 267 -20.37 19.16 -10.98
N GLY A 268 -21.01 19.17 -9.81
CA GLY A 268 -22.43 18.90 -9.63
C GLY A 268 -22.83 17.42 -9.69
N GLY A 269 -24.08 17.13 -9.33
CA GLY A 269 -24.64 15.76 -9.32
C GLY A 269 -24.04 14.85 -8.23
N VAL A 270 -23.34 15.42 -7.26
CA VAL A 270 -22.75 14.69 -6.14
C VAL A 270 -23.81 14.44 -5.06
N THR A 271 -23.88 13.20 -4.59
CA THR A 271 -24.69 12.82 -3.42
C THR A 271 -23.77 12.34 -2.31
N VAL A 272 -23.87 12.96 -1.13
CA VAL A 272 -23.15 12.53 0.07
C VAL A 272 -24.14 11.94 1.06
N ARG A 273 -23.87 10.72 1.53
CA ARG A 273 -24.68 10.02 2.54
C ARG A 273 -23.80 9.51 3.66
N VAL A 274 -24.31 9.59 4.88
CA VAL A 274 -23.73 8.88 6.03
C VAL A 274 -23.98 7.39 5.85
N GLU A 275 -22.91 6.59 5.88
CA GLU A 275 -23.00 5.12 5.85
C GLU A 275 -22.92 4.59 7.29
N ASP A 276 -21.89 4.95 8.06
CA ASP A 276 -21.78 4.65 9.49
C ASP A 276 -21.70 5.95 10.31
N ALA A 277 -22.53 6.07 11.35
CA ALA A 277 -22.65 7.31 12.12
C ALA A 277 -21.61 7.47 13.25
N GLY A 278 -20.90 6.40 13.65
CA GLY A 278 -20.08 6.35 14.87
C GLY A 278 -20.73 5.48 15.98
N PRO A 279 -20.21 5.52 17.23
CA PRO A 279 -19.12 6.36 17.74
C PRO A 279 -17.69 5.82 17.56
N LEU A 280 -17.50 4.59 17.07
CA LEU A 280 -16.17 4.02 16.80
C LEU A 280 -15.75 4.26 15.35
N VAL A 281 -16.59 3.87 14.40
CA VAL A 281 -16.35 3.99 12.96
C VAL A 281 -17.38 4.96 12.38
N ALA A 282 -16.92 5.99 11.70
CA ALA A 282 -17.77 6.94 11.00
C ALA A 282 -17.38 7.00 9.52
N SER A 283 -18.36 6.90 8.62
CA SER A 283 -18.11 6.82 7.18
C SER A 283 -19.15 7.59 6.36
N LEU A 284 -18.68 8.12 5.23
CA LEU A 284 -19.49 8.75 4.20
C LEU A 284 -19.33 7.99 2.88
N VAL A 285 -20.44 7.87 2.15
CA VAL A 285 -20.45 7.44 0.75
C VAL A 285 -20.79 8.66 -0.11
N VAL A 286 -19.91 8.94 -1.06
CA VAL A 286 -20.03 10.01 -2.04
C VAL A 286 -20.22 9.37 -3.41
N GLU A 287 -21.38 9.57 -4.01
CA GLU A 287 -21.69 9.07 -5.35
C GLU A 287 -21.83 10.23 -6.32
N SER A 288 -21.29 10.08 -7.51
CA SER A 288 -21.35 11.13 -8.53
C SER A 288 -21.33 10.55 -9.94
N PRO A 289 -21.99 11.22 -10.91
CA PRO A 289 -21.61 11.04 -12.31
C PRO A 289 -20.14 11.48 -12.44
N ALA A 290 -19.37 10.87 -13.32
CA ALA A 290 -17.98 11.28 -13.55
C ALA A 290 -17.66 11.14 -15.03
N PRO A 291 -17.04 12.14 -15.68
CA PRO A 291 -16.64 12.03 -17.07
C PRO A 291 -15.79 10.77 -17.32
N GLY A 292 -16.00 10.10 -18.45
CA GLY A 292 -15.35 8.83 -18.76
C GLY A 292 -15.91 7.60 -18.01
N CYS A 293 -16.77 7.79 -17.01
CA CYS A 293 -17.31 6.72 -16.16
C CYS A 293 -18.82 6.53 -16.32
N ARG A 294 -19.30 5.34 -15.97
CA ARG A 294 -20.71 5.05 -15.69
C ARG A 294 -21.10 5.58 -14.31
N LYS A 295 -20.22 5.39 -13.31
CA LYS A 295 -20.40 5.84 -11.93
C LYS A 295 -19.05 6.00 -11.22
N LEU A 296 -18.94 7.00 -10.36
CA LEU A 296 -17.87 7.11 -9.37
C LEU A 296 -18.47 7.00 -7.97
N THR A 297 -17.95 6.08 -7.16
CA THR A 297 -18.29 5.95 -5.74
C THR A 297 -17.03 6.13 -4.91
N ARG A 298 -17.01 7.11 -4.03
CA ARG A 298 -15.91 7.36 -3.08
C ARG A 298 -16.43 7.10 -1.67
N ARG A 299 -15.72 6.29 -0.90
CA ARG A 299 -16.00 6.09 0.53
C ARG A 299 -14.89 6.72 1.36
N LEU A 300 -15.29 7.56 2.30
CA LEU A 300 -14.40 8.11 3.32
C LEU A 300 -14.75 7.50 4.66
N CYS A 301 -13.75 7.01 5.38
CA CYS A 301 -13.95 6.39 6.69
C CYS A 301 -12.89 6.87 7.67
N VAL A 302 -13.33 7.21 8.88
CA VAL A 302 -12.46 7.52 10.03
C VAL A 302 -12.81 6.59 11.19
N VAL A 303 -11.81 6.27 11.99
CA VAL A 303 -11.97 5.43 13.18
C VAL A 303 -11.39 6.18 14.37
N ASP A 304 -12.16 6.29 15.46
CA ASP A 304 -11.65 6.93 16.65
C ASP A 304 -10.47 6.15 17.25
N GLY A 305 -9.39 6.86 17.60
CA GLY A 305 -8.12 6.25 18.01
C GLY A 305 -7.15 5.94 16.87
N LEU A 306 -7.53 6.14 15.60
CA LEU A 306 -6.62 6.07 14.44
C LEU A 306 -6.51 7.46 13.77
N PRO A 307 -5.32 8.08 13.73
CA PRO A 307 -5.16 9.46 13.26
C PRO A 307 -5.00 9.54 11.74
N PHE A 308 -5.85 8.85 10.97
CA PHE A 308 -5.84 8.91 9.52
C PHE A 308 -7.21 8.67 8.91
N VAL A 309 -7.39 9.11 7.66
CA VAL A 309 -8.61 8.94 6.86
C VAL A 309 -8.40 7.80 5.87
N PHE A 310 -9.32 6.85 5.80
CA PHE A 310 -9.37 5.85 4.73
C PHE A 310 -10.18 6.37 3.55
N ILE A 311 -9.69 6.15 2.34
CA ILE A 311 -10.35 6.51 1.08
C ILE A 311 -10.45 5.26 0.22
N THR A 312 -11.64 4.96 -0.30
CA THR A 312 -11.86 3.92 -1.32
C THR A 312 -12.62 4.52 -2.49
N ASN A 313 -11.96 4.64 -3.63
CA ASN A 313 -12.55 5.10 -4.87
C ASN A 313 -12.88 3.88 -5.75
N VAL A 314 -14.14 3.72 -6.11
CA VAL A 314 -14.60 2.74 -7.09
C VAL A 314 -14.95 3.48 -8.37
N VAL A 315 -14.14 3.29 -9.40
CA VAL A 315 -14.26 3.92 -10.71
C VAL A 315 -14.91 2.90 -11.65
N ASP A 316 -16.19 3.03 -11.97
CA ASP A 316 -16.85 2.21 -13.01
C ASP A 316 -16.62 2.86 -14.37
N LYS A 317 -15.50 2.51 -15.00
CA LYS A 317 -15.00 3.14 -16.23
C LYS A 317 -15.74 2.63 -17.47
N LYS A 318 -16.09 3.53 -18.41
CA LYS A 318 -16.58 3.14 -19.74
C LYS A 318 -15.41 2.69 -20.63
N PRO A 319 -15.58 1.70 -21.51
CA PRO A 319 -14.57 1.36 -22.51
C PRO A 319 -14.47 2.52 -23.52
N VAL A 320 -13.33 3.20 -23.54
CA VAL A 320 -13.06 4.33 -24.44
C VAL A 320 -11.74 4.04 -25.16
N ARG A 321 -11.76 4.10 -26.49
CA ARG A 321 -10.62 3.78 -27.36
C ARG A 321 -9.91 5.00 -27.92
N THR A 322 -10.50 6.18 -27.76
CA THR A 322 -9.78 7.43 -27.98
C THR A 322 -8.85 7.69 -26.81
N PRO A 323 -7.73 8.42 -27.01
CA PRO A 323 -6.81 8.76 -25.93
C PRO A 323 -7.52 9.37 -24.73
N GLU A 324 -7.24 8.84 -23.54
CA GLU A 324 -7.80 9.31 -22.27
C GLU A 324 -6.89 9.01 -21.07
N SER A 325 -7.12 9.73 -19.97
CA SER A 325 -6.63 9.34 -18.64
C SER A 325 -7.54 9.77 -17.49
N VAL A 326 -7.35 9.11 -16.34
CA VAL A 326 -8.07 9.36 -15.09
C VAL A 326 -7.08 9.60 -13.96
N HIS A 327 -7.37 10.60 -13.12
CA HIS A 327 -6.52 10.95 -11.98
C HIS A 327 -7.33 11.29 -10.73
N PHE A 328 -6.69 11.07 -9.57
CA PHE A 328 -7.13 11.64 -8.29
C PHE A 328 -6.12 12.69 -7.81
N GLY A 329 -6.54 13.95 -7.71
CA GLY A 329 -5.68 15.08 -7.31
C GLY A 329 -5.67 15.32 -5.80
N PHE A 330 -4.49 15.64 -5.26
CA PHE A 330 -4.23 15.95 -3.86
C PHE A 330 -3.43 17.25 -3.78
N ASP A 331 -4.11 18.36 -3.50
CA ASP A 331 -3.47 19.66 -3.28
C ASP A 331 -3.28 19.90 -1.78
N VAL A 332 -2.10 19.53 -1.28
CA VAL A 332 -1.81 19.48 0.16
C VAL A 332 -1.43 20.86 0.68
N ASN A 333 -2.16 21.34 1.69
CA ASN A 333 -1.86 22.61 2.37
C ASN A 333 -0.79 22.43 3.46
N VAL A 334 0.47 22.27 3.03
CA VAL A 334 1.64 22.36 3.91
C VAL A 334 2.57 23.42 3.33
N PRO A 335 2.48 24.69 3.75
CA PRO A 335 3.37 25.74 3.29
C PRO A 335 4.84 25.34 3.45
N ASP A 336 5.66 25.64 2.44
CA ASP A 336 7.07 25.23 2.33
C ASP A 336 7.29 23.70 2.44
N GLY A 337 6.24 22.92 2.18
CA GLY A 337 6.26 21.47 2.23
C GLY A 337 7.15 20.90 1.14
N VAL A 338 8.02 19.96 1.52
CA VAL A 338 8.86 19.22 0.59
C VAL A 338 8.18 17.89 0.27
N MET A 339 7.90 17.65 -1.02
CA MET A 339 7.37 16.39 -1.49
C MET A 339 8.44 15.29 -1.50
N ARG A 340 8.07 14.09 -1.04
CA ARG A 340 8.89 12.88 -1.08
C ARG A 340 8.07 11.71 -1.60
N LEU A 341 8.68 10.89 -2.43
CA LEU A 341 8.08 9.68 -2.99
C LEU A 341 8.82 8.46 -2.47
N ASP A 342 8.08 7.45 -2.01
CA ASP A 342 8.60 6.09 -1.85
C ASP A 342 8.86 5.52 -3.25
N ILE A 343 10.06 5.05 -3.52
CA ILE A 343 10.42 4.32 -4.74
C ILE A 343 11.10 3.00 -4.33
N PRO A 344 11.33 2.05 -5.25
CA PRO A 344 11.98 0.78 -4.90
C PRO A 344 13.27 0.99 -4.08
N TRP A 345 13.20 0.63 -2.80
CA TRP A 345 14.29 0.70 -1.83
C TRP A 345 14.87 2.09 -1.53
N ALA A 346 14.26 3.18 -2.01
CA ALA A 346 14.72 4.54 -1.75
C ALA A 346 13.56 5.53 -1.52
N ILE A 347 13.92 6.74 -1.07
CA ILE A 347 13.02 7.89 -0.95
C ILE A 347 13.65 9.01 -1.75
N ILE A 348 12.88 9.63 -2.64
CA ILE A 348 13.34 10.72 -3.49
C ILE A 348 12.50 11.96 -3.29
N ARG A 349 13.12 13.12 -3.48
CA ARG A 349 12.45 14.39 -3.75
C ARG A 349 12.46 14.58 -5.26
N PRO A 350 11.28 14.73 -5.91
CA PRO A 350 11.19 15.09 -7.32
C PRO A 350 12.08 16.28 -7.65
N GLU A 351 12.62 16.34 -8.88
CA GLU A 351 13.66 17.28 -9.32
C GLU A 351 15.02 17.08 -8.64
N LYS A 352 15.06 17.17 -7.31
CA LYS A 352 16.30 17.32 -6.54
C LYS A 352 17.15 16.06 -6.46
N ASP A 353 16.52 14.90 -6.30
CA ASP A 353 17.23 13.63 -6.14
C ASP A 353 17.29 12.83 -7.47
N GLN A 354 16.81 13.41 -8.57
CA GLN A 354 16.85 12.80 -9.90
C GLN A 354 18.16 13.17 -10.64
N LEU A 355 18.68 12.22 -11.42
CA LEU A 355 19.80 12.46 -12.32
C LEU A 355 19.36 13.28 -13.55
N PRO A 356 20.28 14.04 -14.18
CA PRO A 356 20.02 14.69 -15.46
C PRO A 356 19.52 13.69 -16.51
N GLY A 357 18.44 14.03 -17.21
CA GLY A 357 17.83 13.17 -18.23
C GLY A 357 16.87 12.10 -17.68
N ALA A 358 16.54 12.11 -16.38
CA ALA A 358 15.45 11.31 -15.86
C ALA A 358 14.08 11.85 -16.33
N CYS A 359 13.07 10.97 -16.44
CA CYS A 359 11.70 11.37 -16.72
C CYS A 359 11.14 12.22 -15.56
N LYS A 360 10.46 13.32 -15.90
CA LYS A 360 9.83 14.23 -14.93
C LYS A 360 8.31 14.36 -15.13
N ASN A 361 7.75 13.68 -16.13
CA ASN A 361 6.33 13.77 -16.45
C ASN A 361 5.48 12.99 -15.43
N TYR A 362 5.98 11.82 -15.03
CA TYR A 362 5.31 10.90 -14.13
C TYR A 362 6.35 10.11 -13.33
N PHE A 363 5.92 9.56 -12.20
CA PHE A 363 6.76 8.84 -11.26
C PHE A 363 6.12 7.51 -10.91
N SER A 364 6.95 6.47 -10.85
CA SER A 364 6.57 5.19 -10.24
C SER A 364 6.67 5.30 -8.73
N VAL A 365 5.55 5.14 -8.04
CA VAL A 365 5.45 5.22 -6.59
C VAL A 365 5.36 3.82 -6.00
N GLY A 366 6.21 3.59 -5.00
CA GLY A 366 6.19 2.49 -4.05
C GLY A 366 4.88 2.53 -3.28
N ARG A 367 4.88 2.86 -1.98
CA ARG A 367 3.68 2.75 -1.12
C ARG A 367 3.08 4.07 -0.68
N TRP A 368 3.81 5.18 -0.78
CA TRP A 368 3.36 6.44 -0.22
C TRP A 368 4.00 7.66 -0.90
N ILE A 369 3.32 8.79 -0.75
CA ILE A 369 3.76 10.14 -1.10
C ILE A 369 3.62 10.99 0.15
N ASP A 370 4.64 11.74 0.50
CA ASP A 370 4.66 12.61 1.68
C ASP A 370 4.86 14.07 1.26
N VAL A 371 4.17 14.98 1.93
CA VAL A 371 4.44 16.42 1.84
C VAL A 371 4.59 16.97 3.25
N THR A 372 5.82 17.37 3.59
CA THR A 372 6.18 17.77 4.96
C THR A 372 7.12 18.97 4.97
N ASN A 373 6.82 19.92 5.85
CA ASN A 373 7.71 21.05 6.16
C ASN A 373 8.52 20.75 7.45
N ARG A 374 9.00 21.79 8.15
CA ARG A 374 9.81 21.61 9.36
C ARG A 374 9.03 21.11 10.58
N THR A 375 7.71 21.28 10.60
CA THR A 375 6.87 21.05 11.79
C THR A 375 5.75 20.05 11.59
N VAL A 376 5.15 19.99 10.40
CA VAL A 376 4.01 19.13 10.09
C VAL A 376 4.04 18.60 8.67
N GLY A 377 3.35 17.48 8.47
CA GLY A 377 3.25 16.81 7.19
C GLY A 377 1.99 15.97 7.03
N LEU A 378 1.74 15.60 5.77
CA LEU A 378 0.70 14.66 5.39
C LEU A 378 1.30 13.56 4.52
N THR A 379 1.28 12.33 5.03
CA THR A 379 1.59 11.15 4.23
C THR A 379 0.31 10.58 3.61
N CYS A 380 0.31 10.41 2.29
CA CYS A 380 -0.70 9.69 1.52
C CYS A 380 -0.18 8.29 1.15
N ALA A 381 -0.75 7.25 1.73
CA ALA A 381 -0.50 5.88 1.28
C ALA A 381 -1.26 5.60 -0.02
N VAL A 382 -0.57 5.07 -1.04
CA VAL A 382 -1.10 4.70 -2.35
C VAL A 382 -1.09 3.17 -2.49
N VAL A 383 -2.24 2.53 -2.28
CA VAL A 383 -2.28 1.06 -2.16
C VAL A 383 -2.33 0.40 -3.53
N ASP A 384 -3.18 0.90 -4.43
CA ASP A 384 -3.51 0.22 -5.68
C ASP A 384 -2.84 0.86 -6.91
N ALA A 385 -2.73 2.19 -6.96
CA ALA A 385 -2.18 2.93 -8.09
C ALA A 385 -0.67 3.22 -7.90
N PRO A 386 0.21 2.73 -8.79
CA PRO A 386 1.65 2.89 -8.65
C PRO A 386 2.22 4.11 -9.38
N LEU A 387 1.38 5.03 -9.87
CA LEU A 387 1.84 6.20 -10.63
C LEU A 387 1.37 7.51 -10.01
N ALA A 388 2.23 8.51 -10.09
CA ALA A 388 1.92 9.87 -9.70
C ALA A 388 2.52 10.91 -10.63
N GLU A 389 1.90 12.08 -10.67
CA GLU A 389 2.37 13.26 -11.38
C GLU A 389 2.52 14.42 -10.38
N VAL A 390 3.54 15.23 -10.56
CA VAL A 390 3.92 16.29 -9.61
C VAL A 390 3.49 17.66 -10.16
N GLY A 391 2.71 18.38 -9.35
CA GLY A 391 2.27 19.76 -9.59
C GLY A 391 1.08 19.90 -10.53
N ALA A 392 1.06 19.16 -11.64
CA ALA A 392 -0.02 19.23 -12.62
C ALA A 392 -0.17 17.89 -13.36
N ILE A 393 -1.37 17.68 -13.90
CA ILE A 393 -1.65 16.56 -14.80
C ILE A 393 -0.75 16.69 -16.03
N ARG A 394 -0.06 15.62 -16.36
CA ARG A 394 0.74 15.47 -17.57
C ARG A 394 0.08 14.38 -18.43
N VAL A 395 0.67 14.18 -19.59
CA VAL A 395 0.30 13.12 -20.52
C VAL A 395 1.59 12.57 -21.10
N ASP A 396 1.50 11.38 -21.68
CA ASP A 396 2.59 10.88 -22.50
C ASP A 396 2.83 11.83 -23.70
N VAL A 397 4.10 12.00 -24.05
CA VAL A 397 4.50 12.96 -25.07
C VAL A 397 4.19 12.41 -26.46
N SER A 398 3.70 13.26 -27.36
CA SER A 398 3.34 12.84 -28.74
C SER A 398 4.55 12.38 -29.57
N LYS A 399 5.76 12.75 -29.15
CA LYS A 399 7.01 12.41 -29.83
C LYS A 399 8.05 11.92 -28.81
N PRO A 400 7.94 10.67 -28.32
CA PRO A 400 8.76 10.17 -27.22
C PRO A 400 10.26 10.08 -27.56
N LEU A 401 10.60 10.04 -28.85
CA LEU A 401 11.98 10.05 -29.34
C LEU A 401 12.58 11.46 -29.47
N GLU A 402 11.80 12.53 -29.27
CA GLU A 402 12.31 13.91 -29.26
C GLU A 402 12.55 14.35 -27.80
N PRO A 403 13.81 14.50 -27.33
CA PRO A 403 14.10 14.88 -25.94
C PRO A 403 13.48 16.22 -25.52
N SER A 404 13.25 17.13 -26.47
CA SER A 404 12.58 18.42 -26.23
C SER A 404 11.10 18.30 -25.88
N ALA A 405 10.46 17.15 -26.16
CA ALA A 405 9.06 16.92 -25.82
C ALA A 405 8.87 16.59 -24.32
N TRP A 406 9.93 16.16 -23.64
CA TRP A 406 9.91 15.78 -22.23
C TRP A 406 10.17 16.98 -21.32
N LEU A 407 9.58 16.94 -20.12
CA LEU A 407 9.77 17.98 -19.12
C LEU A 407 11.22 18.01 -18.64
N LYS A 408 11.84 19.19 -18.69
CA LYS A 408 13.25 19.40 -18.30
C LYS A 408 13.42 19.82 -16.84
N HIS A 409 12.37 20.38 -16.24
CA HIS A 409 12.40 20.93 -14.88
C HIS A 409 11.03 20.79 -14.21
N LEU A 410 11.03 20.48 -12.92
CA LEU A 410 9.86 20.51 -12.05
C LEU A 410 10.04 21.56 -10.96
N ASP A 411 9.08 22.50 -10.90
CA ASP A 411 8.99 23.43 -9.79
C ASP A 411 8.60 22.70 -8.49
N PRO A 412 9.15 23.10 -7.34
CA PRO A 412 8.68 22.63 -6.04
C PRO A 412 7.18 22.87 -5.85
N THR A 413 6.48 21.85 -5.34
CA THR A 413 5.03 21.90 -5.17
C THR A 413 4.58 20.93 -4.08
N GLN A 414 3.38 21.17 -3.56
CA GLN A 414 2.68 20.32 -2.60
C GLN A 414 1.48 19.60 -3.25
N THR A 415 1.26 19.82 -4.54
CA THR A 415 0.17 19.20 -5.30
C THR A 415 0.70 17.98 -6.04
N PHE A 416 0.00 16.85 -5.93
CA PHE A 416 0.26 15.69 -6.78
C PHE A 416 -1.04 15.06 -7.28
N PHE A 417 -0.93 14.27 -8.34
CA PHE A 417 -2.05 13.52 -8.92
C PHE A 417 -1.69 12.04 -8.90
N SER A 418 -2.54 11.21 -8.30
CA SER A 418 -2.47 9.77 -8.51
C SER A 418 -2.99 9.48 -9.91
N TYR A 419 -2.10 8.99 -10.77
CA TYR A 419 -2.38 8.70 -12.17
C TYR A 419 -2.88 7.27 -12.30
N VAL A 420 -4.21 7.09 -12.30
CA VAL A 420 -4.80 5.78 -12.02
C VAL A 420 -5.14 4.96 -13.26
N MET A 421 -5.40 5.60 -14.40
CA MET A 421 -5.73 4.93 -15.66
C MET A 421 -5.32 5.78 -16.87
N ASN A 422 -4.91 5.14 -17.96
CA ASN A 422 -4.80 5.75 -19.30
C ASN A 422 -4.93 4.73 -20.44
N ASN A 423 -4.86 5.21 -21.68
CA ASN A 423 -4.62 4.40 -22.88
C ASN A 423 -3.71 5.13 -23.88
N TYR A 424 -2.74 5.91 -23.40
CA TYR A 424 -1.91 6.75 -24.27
C TYR A 424 -0.86 6.00 -25.08
N TRP A 425 -0.48 4.79 -24.69
CA TRP A 425 0.58 4.10 -25.41
C TRP A 425 0.10 3.52 -26.74
N GLU A 426 0.91 3.67 -27.79
CA GLU A 426 0.49 3.36 -29.16
C GLU A 426 0.85 1.94 -29.63
N THR A 427 1.55 1.18 -28.79
CA THR A 427 2.01 -0.20 -29.06
C THR A 427 1.73 -1.06 -27.84
N ASN A 428 1.46 -2.36 -27.99
CA ASN A 428 1.42 -3.39 -26.94
C ASN A 428 0.58 -3.21 -25.65
N TYR A 429 0.13 -2.02 -25.28
CA TYR A 429 -0.78 -1.77 -24.16
C TYR A 429 -2.24 -1.81 -24.59
N LYS A 430 -3.16 -1.83 -23.61
CA LYS A 430 -4.60 -1.93 -23.89
C LYS A 430 -5.13 -0.63 -24.52
N ALA A 431 -5.92 -0.78 -25.58
CA ALA A 431 -6.62 0.33 -26.22
C ALA A 431 -7.74 0.93 -25.34
N ASP A 432 -8.34 0.11 -24.49
CA ASP A 432 -9.38 0.51 -23.56
C ASP A 432 -9.38 -0.39 -22.31
N GLN A 433 -9.88 0.15 -21.21
CA GLN A 433 -10.15 -0.58 -19.97
C GLN A 433 -11.49 -0.14 -19.40
N GLU A 434 -12.24 -1.08 -18.83
CA GLU A 434 -13.59 -0.82 -18.33
C GLU A 434 -13.84 -1.42 -16.94
N GLY A 435 -14.98 -1.01 -16.39
CA GLY A 435 -15.61 -1.64 -15.24
C GLY A 435 -15.19 -1.02 -13.93
N PRO A 436 -15.75 -1.52 -12.81
CA PRO A 436 -15.37 -1.06 -11.49
C PRO A 436 -13.92 -1.47 -11.21
N THR A 437 -13.05 -0.47 -11.06
CA THR A 437 -11.71 -0.63 -10.51
C THR A 437 -11.61 0.13 -9.20
N VAL A 438 -10.93 -0.45 -8.22
CA VAL A 438 -10.82 0.10 -6.87
C VAL A 438 -9.45 0.71 -6.66
N PHE A 439 -9.42 1.95 -6.19
CA PHE A 439 -8.21 2.65 -5.77
C PHE A 439 -8.34 3.09 -4.32
N ARG A 440 -7.50 2.55 -3.44
CA ARG A 440 -7.48 2.85 -2.02
C ARG A 440 -6.32 3.76 -1.66
N TYR A 441 -6.62 4.70 -0.77
CA TYR A 441 -5.66 5.62 -0.17
C TYR A 441 -5.87 5.71 1.34
N ALA A 442 -4.85 6.17 2.05
CA ALA A 442 -5.03 6.64 3.41
C ALA A 442 -4.20 7.91 3.67
N LEU A 443 -4.79 8.88 4.35
CA LEU A 443 -4.18 10.18 4.64
C LEU A 443 -3.85 10.29 6.12
N GLN A 444 -2.57 10.35 6.47
CA GLN A 444 -2.08 10.47 7.85
C GLN A 444 -1.37 11.81 8.07
N PRO A 445 -1.96 12.73 8.84
CA PRO A 445 -1.24 13.86 9.38
C PRO A 445 -0.18 13.43 10.38
N HIS A 446 0.95 14.12 10.41
CA HIS A 446 2.02 13.90 11.37
C HIS A 446 2.83 15.18 11.63
N GLY A 447 3.78 15.08 12.55
CA GLY A 447 4.74 16.14 12.85
C GLY A 447 5.87 16.24 11.81
N PRO A 448 7.10 16.63 12.20
CA PRO A 448 8.24 16.69 11.29
C PRO A 448 8.49 15.36 10.56
N PHE A 449 9.15 15.44 9.40
CA PHE A 449 9.41 14.27 8.56
C PHE A 449 10.22 13.20 9.30
N ASP A 450 9.64 12.01 9.44
CA ASP A 450 10.32 10.79 9.87
C ASP A 450 10.16 9.71 8.77
N PRO A 451 11.24 9.30 8.08
CA PRO A 451 11.16 8.30 7.04
C PRO A 451 10.68 6.94 7.57
N ALA A 452 10.99 6.59 8.83
CA ALA A 452 10.54 5.34 9.42
C ALA A 452 9.04 5.34 9.64
N GLN A 453 8.45 6.46 10.07
CA GLN A 453 6.99 6.59 10.21
C GLN A 453 6.28 6.45 8.86
N CYS A 454 6.75 7.15 7.83
CA CYS A 454 6.14 7.13 6.49
C CYS A 454 6.19 5.73 5.87
N VAL A 455 7.36 5.07 5.92
CA VAL A 455 7.53 3.70 5.41
C VAL A 455 6.64 2.70 6.15
N LYS A 456 6.57 2.79 7.49
CA LYS A 456 5.71 1.91 8.29
C LYS A 456 4.25 2.12 7.92
N PHE A 457 3.79 3.36 7.83
CA PHE A 457 2.41 3.67 7.44
C PHE A 457 2.06 3.10 6.06
N GLY A 458 2.91 3.30 5.05
CA GLY A 458 2.71 2.73 3.71
C GLY A 458 2.64 1.20 3.71
N ILE A 459 3.52 0.53 4.48
CA ILE A 459 3.48 -0.94 4.64
C ILE A 459 2.19 -1.37 5.33
N GLU A 460 1.80 -0.73 6.44
CA GLU A 460 0.58 -1.09 7.17
C GLU A 460 -0.67 -1.02 6.31
N ARG A 461 -0.79 0.00 5.44
CA ARG A 461 -1.95 0.14 4.54
C ARG A 461 -1.93 -0.88 3.41
N SER A 462 -0.76 -1.33 2.98
CA SER A 462 -0.58 -2.34 1.92
C SER A 462 -0.66 -3.78 2.44
N GLN A 463 -0.31 -3.99 3.71
CA GLN A 463 -0.29 -5.27 4.42
C GLN A 463 -1.19 -5.19 5.67
N PRO A 464 -2.53 -5.33 5.54
CA PRO A 464 -3.45 -5.22 6.68
C PRO A 464 -3.22 -6.32 7.71
N LEU A 465 -3.66 -6.09 8.97
CA LEU A 465 -3.67 -7.14 10.00
C LEU A 465 -4.48 -8.35 9.53
N VAL A 466 -3.98 -9.56 9.80
CA VAL A 466 -4.60 -10.81 9.35
C VAL A 466 -5.46 -11.40 10.47
N VAL A 467 -6.73 -11.64 10.19
CA VAL A 467 -7.70 -12.13 11.18
C VAL A 467 -8.01 -13.60 10.94
N VAL A 468 -7.93 -14.39 12.01
CA VAL A 468 -8.12 -15.84 11.96
C VAL A 468 -9.10 -16.25 13.07
N PRO A 469 -10.21 -16.97 12.78
CA PRO A 469 -11.02 -17.61 13.81
C PRO A 469 -10.14 -18.47 14.70
N ALA A 470 -10.06 -18.17 15.99
CA ALA A 470 -9.08 -18.80 16.86
C ALA A 470 -9.49 -20.23 17.23
N ASN A 471 -8.54 -21.15 17.22
CA ASN A 471 -8.67 -22.39 17.98
C ASN A 471 -8.42 -22.06 19.48
N PRO A 472 -9.41 -22.22 20.38
CA PRO A 472 -9.26 -21.86 21.78
C PRO A 472 -8.15 -22.64 22.48
N ASP A 473 -7.88 -23.88 22.05
CA ASP A 473 -6.90 -24.78 22.66
C ASP A 473 -5.46 -24.47 22.22
N VAL A 474 -5.29 -23.62 21.21
CA VAL A 474 -3.99 -23.20 20.71
C VAL A 474 -3.63 -21.85 21.34
N PRO A 475 -2.54 -21.76 22.13
CA PRO A 475 -2.12 -20.49 22.71
C PRO A 475 -1.60 -19.54 21.63
N VAL A 476 -1.85 -18.24 21.82
CA VAL A 476 -1.29 -17.20 20.96
C VAL A 476 0.11 -16.87 21.40
N ARG A 477 1.05 -16.83 20.44
CA ARG A 477 2.40 -16.37 20.69
C ARG A 477 2.50 -14.86 20.48
N GLY A 478 3.25 -14.22 21.38
CA GLY A 478 3.69 -12.83 21.22
C GLY A 478 4.71 -12.69 20.08
N SER A 479 5.52 -11.64 20.13
CA SER A 479 6.51 -11.34 19.08
C SER A 479 7.57 -12.43 18.91
N ALA A 480 7.76 -12.98 17.72
CA ALA A 480 8.87 -13.92 17.49
C ALA A 480 10.24 -13.25 17.59
N VAL A 481 10.37 -12.05 17.02
CA VAL A 481 11.61 -11.26 17.07
C VAL A 481 11.27 -9.77 17.17
N ARG A 482 12.02 -9.05 18.01
CA ARG A 482 12.01 -7.58 18.09
C ARG A 482 13.27 -7.04 17.43
N VAL A 483 13.12 -5.97 16.67
CA VAL A 483 14.21 -5.29 15.97
C VAL A 483 14.28 -3.85 16.45
N GLU A 484 15.48 -3.44 16.85
CA GLU A 484 15.80 -2.08 17.27
C GLU A 484 17.04 -1.59 16.51
N PRO A 485 17.17 -0.28 16.20
CA PRO A 485 16.22 0.80 16.48
C PRO A 485 15.01 0.79 15.53
N ALA A 486 14.04 1.66 15.78
CA ALA A 486 12.80 1.76 15.02
C ALA A 486 12.99 2.10 13.52
N SER A 487 14.16 2.61 13.13
CA SER A 487 14.56 2.86 11.74
C SER A 487 15.05 1.60 11.00
N VAL A 488 15.14 0.45 11.68
CA VAL A 488 15.42 -0.84 11.05
C VAL A 488 14.14 -1.68 11.04
N ILE A 489 13.72 -2.07 9.84
CA ILE A 489 12.50 -2.85 9.63
C ILE A 489 12.81 -4.21 9.04
N VAL A 490 11.97 -5.20 9.34
CA VAL A 490 11.97 -6.50 8.65
C VAL A 490 11.12 -6.36 7.40
N THR A 491 11.73 -6.58 6.24
CA THR A 491 11.08 -6.50 4.92
C THR A 491 10.77 -7.88 4.33
N SER A 492 11.30 -8.93 4.94
CA SER A 492 11.00 -10.33 4.63
C SER A 492 11.33 -11.16 5.86
N LEU A 493 10.40 -12.03 6.25
CA LEU A 493 10.63 -13.12 7.18
C LEU A 493 10.04 -14.38 6.54
N LYS A 494 10.86 -15.37 6.22
CA LYS A 494 10.40 -16.61 5.59
C LYS A 494 11.23 -17.80 6.04
N PRO A 495 10.70 -19.04 5.99
CA PRO A 495 11.54 -20.23 6.09
C PRO A 495 12.58 -20.28 4.94
N SER A 496 13.74 -20.85 5.21
CA SER A 496 14.75 -21.12 4.18
C SER A 496 14.28 -22.22 3.23
N ARG A 497 14.82 -22.25 2.01
CA ARG A 497 14.47 -23.24 0.99
C ARG A 497 14.76 -24.68 1.41
N ASP A 498 15.81 -24.87 2.20
CA ASP A 498 16.18 -26.17 2.76
C ASP A 498 15.41 -26.53 4.05
N GLY A 499 14.53 -25.64 4.53
CA GLY A 499 13.70 -25.84 5.71
C GLY A 499 14.44 -25.82 7.05
N ARG A 500 15.75 -25.48 7.07
CA ARG A 500 16.60 -25.54 8.27
C ARG A 500 16.70 -24.23 9.03
N ALA A 501 16.35 -23.10 8.42
CA ALA A 501 16.54 -21.77 8.97
C ALA A 501 15.33 -20.85 8.70
N LEU A 502 15.35 -19.68 9.34
CA LEU A 502 14.55 -18.53 8.93
C LEU A 502 15.45 -17.52 8.23
N ILE A 503 14.95 -16.95 7.14
CA ILE A 503 15.56 -15.85 6.41
C ILE A 503 14.91 -14.55 6.86
N VAL A 504 15.73 -13.63 7.38
CA VAL A 504 15.30 -12.31 7.88
C VAL A 504 16.00 -11.22 7.09
N ARG A 505 15.25 -10.46 6.29
CA ARG A 505 15.81 -9.33 5.56
C ARG A 505 15.53 -8.02 6.29
N LEU A 506 16.59 -7.40 6.79
CA LEU A 506 16.57 -6.11 7.45
C LEU A 506 16.79 -4.99 6.44
N ARG A 507 16.12 -3.86 6.66
CA ARG A 507 16.37 -2.62 5.93
C ARG A 507 16.50 -1.48 6.92
N ASN A 508 17.59 -0.73 6.82
CA ASN A 508 17.69 0.59 7.44
C ASN A 508 16.98 1.60 6.54
N VAL A 509 15.97 2.30 7.05
CA VAL A 509 15.22 3.30 6.26
C VAL A 509 15.70 4.74 6.49
N SER A 510 16.71 4.93 7.35
CA SER A 510 17.31 6.23 7.62
C SER A 510 18.49 6.55 6.70
N ASP A 511 18.86 7.83 6.67
CA ASP A 511 20.05 8.34 5.97
C ASP A 511 21.35 8.19 6.77
N GLN A 512 21.32 7.53 7.94
CA GLN A 512 22.48 7.35 8.82
C GLN A 512 22.81 5.86 8.97
N PRO A 513 24.09 5.48 9.15
CA PRO A 513 24.44 4.11 9.52
C PRO A 513 23.82 3.77 10.88
N VAL A 514 23.42 2.50 11.05
CA VAL A 514 22.78 2.04 12.30
C VAL A 514 23.29 0.67 12.71
N GLN A 515 23.28 0.44 14.03
CA GLN A 515 23.52 -0.87 14.63
C GLN A 515 22.19 -1.48 15.03
N ALA A 516 21.78 -2.56 14.36
CA ALA A 516 20.53 -3.23 14.65
C ALA A 516 20.71 -4.34 15.68
N ARG A 517 19.82 -4.42 16.66
CA ARG A 517 19.72 -5.52 17.62
C ARG A 517 18.48 -6.35 17.33
N LEU A 518 18.67 -7.68 17.28
CA LEU A 518 17.58 -8.64 17.15
C LEU A 518 17.40 -9.37 18.48
N SER A 519 16.23 -9.20 19.09
CA SER A 519 15.86 -9.87 20.34
C SER A 519 14.81 -10.94 20.06
N TRP A 520 15.25 -12.19 20.03
CA TRP A 520 14.42 -13.36 19.75
C TRP A 520 13.67 -13.84 21.00
N LEU A 521 12.40 -14.18 20.85
CA LEU A 521 11.65 -14.97 21.83
C LEU A 521 11.77 -16.47 21.49
N ASP A 522 11.41 -17.34 22.44
CA ASP A 522 11.58 -18.78 22.25
C ASP A 522 10.69 -19.35 21.13
N PRO A 523 11.22 -20.27 20.30
CA PRO A 523 12.60 -20.75 20.31
C PRO A 523 13.57 -19.74 19.68
N LYS A 524 14.72 -19.52 20.34
CA LYS A 524 15.82 -18.73 19.79
C LYS A 524 16.52 -19.51 18.67
N PRO A 525 17.05 -18.83 17.64
CA PRO A 525 17.85 -19.51 16.64
C PRO A 525 19.14 -20.07 17.24
N ALA A 526 19.58 -21.22 16.74
CA ALA A 526 20.81 -21.89 17.16
C ALA A 526 22.06 -21.08 16.78
N SER A 527 22.01 -20.40 15.63
CA SER A 527 23.03 -19.48 15.16
C SER A 527 22.43 -18.43 14.22
N LEU A 528 23.17 -17.36 14.00
CA LEU A 528 22.80 -16.27 13.10
C LEU A 528 23.99 -15.94 12.20
N ALA A 529 23.75 -15.81 10.90
CA ALA A 529 24.76 -15.40 9.94
C ALA A 529 24.18 -14.43 8.90
N ILE A 530 24.99 -13.52 8.37
CA ILE A 530 24.69 -12.82 7.12
C ILE A 530 24.73 -13.86 6.01
N CYS A 531 23.76 -13.81 5.09
CA CYS A 531 23.69 -14.67 3.93
C CYS A 531 23.49 -13.85 2.64
N ASP A 532 23.83 -14.48 1.52
CA ASP A 532 23.61 -13.93 0.20
C ASP A 532 22.13 -14.09 -0.26
N PRO A 533 21.74 -13.59 -1.45
CA PRO A 533 20.39 -13.77 -1.99
C PRO A 533 19.99 -15.23 -2.27
N PHE A 534 20.93 -16.18 -2.27
CA PHE A 534 20.69 -17.61 -2.42
C PHE A 534 20.54 -18.33 -1.09
N GLU A 535 20.57 -17.60 0.03
CA GLU A 535 20.45 -18.08 1.41
C GLU A 535 21.68 -18.85 1.90
N GLU A 536 22.83 -18.68 1.23
CA GLU A 536 24.09 -19.29 1.62
C GLU A 536 24.76 -18.43 2.72
N PRO A 537 25.13 -19.03 3.87
CA PRO A 537 25.73 -18.29 4.97
C PRO A 537 27.15 -17.83 4.62
N ALA A 538 27.44 -16.55 4.86
CA ALA A 538 28.73 -15.93 4.55
C ALA A 538 29.51 -15.54 5.82
N ALA A 539 28.88 -14.85 6.78
CA ALA A 539 29.56 -14.33 7.97
C ALA A 539 28.70 -14.48 9.24
N PRO A 540 29.22 -15.04 10.34
CA PRO A 540 28.47 -15.18 11.59
C PRO A 540 28.16 -13.81 12.21
N VAL A 541 27.03 -13.72 12.91
CA VAL A 541 26.59 -12.50 13.63
C VAL A 541 26.46 -12.81 15.11
N THR A 542 27.25 -12.09 15.93
CA THR A 542 27.13 -12.08 17.39
C THR A 542 26.83 -10.65 17.86
N GLY A 543 25.65 -10.43 18.46
CA GLY A 543 25.26 -9.10 18.95
C GLY A 543 24.55 -8.25 17.89
N PHE A 544 25.19 -7.15 17.47
CA PHE A 544 24.58 -6.16 16.57
C PHE A 544 24.88 -6.44 15.09
N VAL A 545 23.93 -6.08 14.22
CA VAL A 545 24.08 -6.10 12.76
C VAL A 545 24.32 -4.68 12.28
N GLN A 546 25.40 -4.46 11.53
CA GLN A 546 25.68 -3.14 10.95
C GLN A 546 24.87 -2.96 9.67
N LEU A 547 24.18 -1.83 9.53
CA LEU A 547 23.52 -1.45 8.29
C LEU A 547 23.96 -0.05 7.85
N ALA A 548 24.41 0.06 6.61
CA ALA A 548 24.65 1.33 5.95
C ALA A 548 23.36 2.17 5.85
N PRO A 549 23.45 3.50 5.61
CA PRO A 549 22.31 4.32 5.22
C PRO A 549 21.52 3.65 4.08
N LYS A 550 20.20 3.51 4.24
CA LYS A 550 19.33 2.84 3.24
C LYS A 550 19.71 1.37 2.94
N GLY A 551 20.64 0.80 3.70
CA GLY A 551 21.22 -0.51 3.46
C GLY A 551 20.27 -1.66 3.77
N ILE A 552 20.51 -2.79 3.11
CA ILE A 552 19.78 -4.04 3.27
C ILE A 552 20.77 -5.11 3.69
N VAL A 553 20.41 -5.89 4.72
CA VAL A 553 21.17 -7.07 5.15
C VAL A 553 20.22 -8.24 5.28
N THR A 554 20.58 -9.39 4.72
CA THR A 554 19.82 -10.62 4.86
C THR A 554 20.54 -11.55 5.83
N LEU A 555 19.79 -12.03 6.82
CA LEU A 555 20.27 -12.93 7.85
C LEU A 555 19.64 -14.31 7.68
N ARG A 556 20.44 -15.34 7.91
CA ARG A 556 20.03 -16.73 8.07
C ARG A 556 20.09 -17.08 9.56
N ALA A 557 18.96 -17.42 10.13
CA ALA A 557 18.79 -17.78 11.53
C ALA A 557 18.45 -19.27 11.64
N GLU A 558 19.43 -20.10 12.00
CA GLU A 558 19.28 -21.56 12.03
C GLU A 558 18.26 -21.98 13.10
N LEU A 559 17.30 -22.83 12.73
CA LEU A 559 16.31 -23.33 13.67
C LEU A 559 16.96 -24.36 14.61
N THR A 560 16.58 -24.32 15.89
CA THR A 560 16.92 -25.39 16.83
C THR A 560 16.16 -26.66 16.45
N LYS A 561 16.87 -27.78 16.35
CA LYS A 561 16.29 -29.10 16.04
C LYS A 561 15.28 -29.55 17.09
#